data_AF-A0A0D0DF71-F1
#
_entry.id   AF-A0A0D0DF71-F1
#
_cell.length_a   1.000
_cell.length_b   1.000
_cell.length_c   1.000
_cell.angle_alpha   90.00
_cell.angle_beta   90.00
_cell.angle_gamma   90.00
#
_symmetry.space_group_name_H-M   'P 1'
#
loop_
_entity.id
_entity.type
_entity.pdbx_description
1 polymer ?
#
loop_
_entity_poly.entity_id
_entity_poly.type
_entity_poly.pdbx_seq_one_letter_code
_entity_poly.pdbx_strand_id
1 'polypeptide(L)' 'QAHNDSIHLAVDGWTAPIVASYLGIVVIWPEKGVLYRTVLEFSCLKERHSGKYLAKIIYNCLQRYGLSKFVCDIASV' A
#
# COMPACT_ATOMS: atom_id res chain seq x y z
N GLN A 1 -11.77 9.41 19.50
CA GLN A 1 -12.24 10.09 18.28
C GLN A 1 -11.36 9.60 17.15
N ALA A 2 -11.92 8.97 16.10
CA ALA A 2 -11.14 8.56 14.94
C ALA A 2 -10.59 9.83 14.27
N HIS A 3 -9.28 9.89 14.09
CA HIS A 3 -8.63 10.99 13.40
C HIS A 3 -9.11 10.94 11.94
N ASN A 4 -9.90 11.94 11.49
CA ASN A 4 -10.52 11.93 10.15
C ASN A 4 -9.51 11.86 8.98
N ASP A 5 -8.22 11.99 9.27
CA ASP A 5 -7.15 11.92 8.28
C ASP A 5 -6.40 10.58 8.29
N SER A 6 -6.89 9.54 8.97
CA SER A 6 -6.22 8.24 9.00
C SER A 6 -6.55 7.39 7.77
N ILE A 7 -5.52 6.87 7.11
CA ILE A 7 -5.64 5.88 6.05
C ILE A 7 -5.08 4.52 6.49
N HIS A 8 -5.66 3.45 5.95
CA HIS A 8 -5.17 2.07 6.08
C HIS A 8 -4.63 1.62 4.72
N LEU A 9 -3.60 0.79 4.76
CA LEU A 9 -3.07 0.16 3.55
C LEU A 9 -3.42 -1.32 3.55
N ALA A 10 -3.92 -1.80 2.40
CA ALA A 10 -3.93 -3.21 2.06
C ALA A 10 -2.86 -3.46 1.00
N VAL A 11 -1.95 -4.39 1.28
CA VAL A 11 -0.80 -4.72 0.44
C VAL A 11 -0.86 -6.20 0.07
N ASP A 12 -0.68 -6.50 -1.20
CA ASP A 12 -0.64 -7.88 -1.70
C ASP A 12 0.55 -8.04 -2.67
N GLY A 13 1.32 -9.09 -2.46
CA GLY A 13 2.49 -9.42 -3.27
C GLY A 13 2.32 -10.77 -3.95
N TRP A 14 2.07 -10.79 -5.26
CA TRP A 14 1.94 -12.04 -6.02
C TRP A 14 3.02 -12.17 -7.10
N THR A 15 3.34 -13.42 -7.43
CA THR A 15 4.17 -13.76 -8.60
C THR A 15 3.26 -14.14 -9.75
N ALA A 16 3.32 -13.42 -10.87
CA ALA A 16 2.57 -13.79 -12.06
C ALA A 16 3.25 -15.00 -12.74
N PRO A 17 2.51 -15.93 -13.35
CA PRO A 17 3.03 -17.24 -13.76
C PRO A 17 4.14 -17.25 -14.82
N ILE A 18 4.52 -16.11 -15.40
CA ILE A 18 5.33 -16.09 -16.63
C ILE A 18 6.62 -15.26 -16.53
N VAL A 19 6.71 -14.15 -15.78
CA VAL A 19 7.96 -13.34 -15.79
C VAL A 19 8.20 -12.38 -14.62
N ALA A 20 7.18 -12.01 -13.85
CA ALA A 20 7.27 -10.85 -12.96
C ALA A 20 6.49 -11.04 -11.68
N SER A 21 7.01 -10.42 -10.63
CA SER A 21 6.32 -10.29 -9.36
C SER A 21 5.84 -8.86 -9.18
N TYR A 22 4.73 -8.71 -8.48
CA TYR A 22 4.09 -7.43 -8.30
C TYR A 22 3.79 -7.18 -6.82
N LEU A 23 3.71 -5.90 -6.48
CA LEU A 23 3.21 -5.41 -5.21
C LEU A 23 2.04 -4.47 -5.51
N GLY A 24 0.85 -4.87 -5.13
CA GLY A 24 -0.34 -4.04 -5.14
C GLY A 24 -0.47 -3.31 -3.82
N ILE A 25 -0.76 -2.01 -3.88
CA ILE A 25 -1.02 -1.16 -2.72
C ILE A 25 -2.40 -0.52 -2.92
N VAL A 26 -3.31 -0.78 -1.98
CA VAL A 26 -4.64 -0.19 -1.93
C VAL A 26 -4.72 0.68 -0.69
N VAL A 27 -5.19 1.91 -0.85
CA VAL A 27 -5.48 2.81 0.26
C VAL A 27 -6.96 2.75 0.61
N ILE A 28 -7.26 2.69 1.90
CA ILE A 28 -8.61 2.56 2.46
C ILE A 28 -8.79 3.66 3.49
N TRP A 29 -9.89 4.40 3.42
CA TRP A 29 -10.19 5.46 4.39
C TRP A 29 -11.69 5.58 4.66
N PRO A 30 -12.10 5.87 5.90
CA PRO A 30 -13.49 6.17 6.21
C PRO A 30 -13.78 7.66 5.95
N GLU A 31 -14.91 7.97 5.31
CA GLU A 31 -15.44 9.33 5.23
C GLU A 31 -16.97 9.28 5.39
N LYS A 32 -17.50 10.06 6.35
CA LYS A 32 -18.95 10.19 6.61
C LYS A 32 -19.70 8.84 6.77
N GLY A 33 -19.07 7.88 7.45
CA GLY A 33 -19.64 6.55 7.68
C GLY A 33 -19.54 5.59 6.48
N VAL A 34 -18.89 6.00 5.39
CA VAL A 34 -18.63 5.17 4.21
C VAL A 34 -17.15 4.82 4.17
N LEU A 35 -16.83 3.55 3.90
CA LEU A 35 -15.47 3.08 3.71
C LEU A 35 -15.09 3.16 2.22
N TYR A 36 -14.16 4.05 1.89
CA TYR A 36 -13.63 4.22 0.55
C TYR A 36 -12.36 3.40 0.37
N ARG A 37 -12.11 2.99 -0.88
CA ARG A 37 -10.88 2.33 -1.27
C ARG A 37 -10.48 2.70 -2.69
N THR A 38 -9.18 2.83 -2.93
CA THR A 38 -8.65 2.95 -4.29
C THR A 38 -7.30 2.27 -4.40
N VAL A 39 -7.00 1.77 -5.59
CA VAL A 39 -5.66 1.31 -5.93
C VAL A 39 -4.74 2.52 -5.95
N LEU A 40 -3.71 2.49 -5.11
CA LEU A 40 -2.69 3.54 -5.08
C LEU A 40 -1.57 3.22 -6.07
N GLU A 41 -1.12 1.96 -6.11
CA GLU A 41 -0.02 1.55 -6.97
C GLU A 41 -0.01 0.05 -7.28
N PHE A 42 0.45 -0.28 -8.48
CA PHE A 42 0.89 -1.61 -8.90
C PHE A 42 2.36 -1.55 -9.30
N SER A 43 3.24 -2.05 -8.43
CA SER A 43 4.68 -1.97 -8.59
C SER A 43 5.26 -3.31 -9.05
N CYS A 44 5.97 -3.33 -10.18
CA CYS A 44 6.74 -4.51 -10.62
C CYS A 44 8.01 -4.65 -9.77
N LEU A 45 8.16 -5.78 -9.09
CA LEU A 45 9.29 -6.10 -8.23
C LEU A 45 10.45 -6.62 -9.08
N LYS A 46 11.62 -6.00 -8.91
CA LYS A 46 12.84 -6.31 -9.70
C LYS A 46 13.91 -7.03 -8.87
N GLU A 47 13.73 -7.05 -7.56
CA GLU A 47 14.68 -7.61 -6.61
C GLU A 47 14.00 -8.73 -5.80
N ARG A 48 14.80 -9.51 -5.09
CA ARG A 48 14.28 -10.49 -4.13
C ARG A 48 13.36 -9.80 -3.11
N HIS A 49 12.18 -10.37 -2.88
CA HIS A 49 11.13 -9.80 -2.01
C HIS A 49 11.48 -9.87 -0.52
N SER A 50 12.55 -9.22 -0.11
CA SER A 50 12.86 -9.02 1.30
C SER A 50 11.88 -8.01 1.91
N GLY A 51 11.54 -8.18 3.19
CA GLY A 51 10.69 -7.21 3.90
C GLY A 51 11.22 -5.78 3.82
N LYS A 52 12.54 -5.59 3.87
CA LYS A 52 13.19 -4.27 3.72
C LYS A 52 12.96 -3.67 2.32
N TYR A 53 13.03 -4.47 1.27
CA TYR A 53 12.78 -4.01 -0.10
C TYR A 53 11.30 -3.62 -0.28
N LEU A 54 10.36 -4.47 0.15
CA LEU A 54 8.94 -4.17 0.06
C LEU A 54 8.57 -2.92 0.86
N ALA A 55 9.07 -2.78 2.09
CA ALA A 55 8.88 -1.59 2.91
C ALA A 55 9.42 -0.33 2.22
N LYS A 56 10.57 -0.42 1.53
CA LYS A 56 11.13 0.69 0.75
C LYS A 56 10.22 1.10 -0.42
N ILE A 57 9.65 0.14 -1.15
CA ILE A 57 8.70 0.42 -2.24
C ILE A 57 7.45 1.11 -1.70
N ILE A 58 6.86 0.59 -0.62
CA ILE A 58 5.68 1.18 0.04
C ILE A 58 5.99 2.59 0.53
N TYR A 59 7.11 2.78 1.22
CA TYR A 59 7.53 4.10 1.72
C TYR A 59 7.70 5.11 0.58
N ASN A 60 8.37 4.72 -0.50
CA ASN A 60 8.55 5.59 -1.67
C ASN A 60 7.22 5.95 -2.32
N CYS A 61 6.29 4.99 -2.44
CA CYS A 61 4.94 5.25 -2.93
C CYS A 61 4.22 6.29 -2.05
N LEU A 62 4.18 6.06 -0.73
CA LEU A 62 3.54 6.99 0.20
C LEU A 62 4.16 8.39 0.18
N GLN A 63 5.48 8.50 0.07
CA GLN A 63 6.17 9.79 -0.03
C GLN A 63 5.77 10.56 -1.28
N ARG A 64 5.69 9.88 -2.44
CA ARG A 64 5.26 10.52 -3.71
C ARG A 64 3.86 11.11 -3.62
N TYR A 65 2.95 10.46 -2.92
CA TYR A 65 1.58 10.93 -2.73
C TYR A 65 1.40 11.84 -1.50
N GLY A 66 2.46 12.10 -0.73
CA GLY A 66 2.37 12.88 0.51
C GLY A 66 1.57 12.20 1.62
N LEU A 67 1.41 10.87 1.55
CA LEU A 67 0.50 10.11 2.41
C LEU A 67 1.16 9.52 3.67
N SER A 68 2.50 9.56 3.77
CA SER A 68 3.23 8.84 4.82
C SER A 68 2.85 9.22 6.26
N LYS A 69 2.33 10.43 6.49
CA LYS A 69 1.94 10.90 7.83
C LYS A 69 0.55 10.43 8.27
N PHE A 70 -0.22 9.87 7.34
CA PHE A 70 -1.63 9.54 7.53
C PHE A 70 -1.86 8.03 7.72
N VAL A 71 -0.84 7.20 7.48
CA VAL A 71 -0.94 5.75 7.61
C VAL A 71 -1.08 5.35 9.07
N CYS A 72 -2.19 4.70 9.40
CA CYS A 72 -2.46 4.17 10.73
C CYS A 72 -2.16 2.67 10.84
N ASP A 73 -2.32 1.92 9.74
CA ASP A 73 -2.13 0.47 9.72
C ASP A 73 -1.80 -0.05 8.31
N ILE A 74 -1.14 -1.21 8.26
CA ILE A 74 -0.81 -1.94 7.04
C ILE A 74 -1.20 -3.40 7.22
N ALA A 75 -2.20 -3.84 6.45
CA ALA A 75 -2.54 -5.25 6.30
C ALA A 75 -1.81 -5.80 5.06
N SER A 76 -1.08 -6.90 5.24
CA SER A 76 -0.45 -7.65 4.15
C SER A 76 -1.13 -9.01 4.00
N VAL A 77 -1.35 -9.43 2.76
CA VAL A 77 -1.81 -10.80 2.40
C VAL A 77 -0.67 -11.58 1.77
#